data_AF-A0A353F0H9-F1
#
_entry.id   AF-A0A353F0H9-F1
#
_cell.length_a   1.000
_cell.length_b   1.000
_cell.length_c   1.000
_cell.angle_alpha   90.00
_cell.angle_beta   90.00
_cell.angle_gamma   90.00
#
_symmetry.space_group_name_H-M   'P 1'
#
loop_
_entity.id
_entity.type
_entity.pdbx_description
1 polymer ?
#
loop_
_entity_poly.entity_id
_entity_poly.type
_entity_poly.pdbx_seq_one_letter_code
_entity_poly.pdbx_strand_id
1 'polypeptide(L)'
;MAHIQDLLQEISLLSSTSATLGWDQETYSPTRSVVHRAKQLAYLQGKIHKLQTSDEFCEGLASLDPANQRELTHRYERATKLPQELVERDSETSSLAKAAWSEAREKNEFQTFAPHLAKLLEIAREKTDHWGFEDEPYDALLCEYERGAKTREIAALFESIDTELAEIAAAAVEKSSVIPADFLHGPAPIEAQQTLNREIAESLGFDFAQGRIDTTAHPFCTTLGPADVRLTTRYENNDFSSSLFGVMHETGHGLYEQGLLASHFHLPSGQAVSLGIHESQSRLWENHVGRSRPFWEKWYPRAQELFDHLSEISLDEFLPAVNRAAYSPVRVEADEATYDLHILLRFKLERALLAGALEVADVPAAWNDEFEKLFGFRPKTDSEGCLQDIHWSMGGLGYFATYSLGNINSAQLFEAAMKDESTSSAFIKGDFLPLLGWMQKNIHKHGSNLFPQDLMEQATGSKTDPKPYLQHLRSRFTNELG
;
A
#
# COMPACT_ATOMS: atom_id res chain seq x y z
N MET A 1 -13.52 28.59 -16.29
CA MET A 1 -14.17 27.70 -15.32
C MET A 1 -14.85 26.51 -16.00
N ALA A 2 -15.88 26.67 -16.85
CA ALA A 2 -16.57 25.51 -17.48
C ALA A 2 -15.62 24.62 -18.30
N HIS A 3 -14.78 25.20 -19.17
CA HIS A 3 -13.89 24.44 -20.05
C HIS A 3 -12.86 23.55 -19.32
N ILE A 4 -12.18 24.06 -18.28
CA ILE A 4 -11.21 23.24 -17.52
C ILE A 4 -11.91 22.14 -16.68
N GLN A 5 -13.12 22.39 -16.20
CA GLN A 5 -13.88 21.39 -15.45
C GLN A 5 -14.30 20.23 -16.37
N ASP A 6 -14.80 20.54 -17.57
CA ASP A 6 -15.15 19.53 -18.57
C ASP A 6 -13.92 18.69 -18.97
N LEU A 7 -12.77 19.35 -19.19
CA LEU A 7 -11.51 18.68 -19.50
C LEU A 7 -11.04 17.74 -18.37
N LEU A 8 -11.10 18.19 -17.11
CA LEU A 8 -10.75 17.36 -15.96
C LEU A 8 -11.70 16.17 -15.79
N GLN A 9 -12.99 16.36 -16.06
CA GLN A 9 -13.96 15.27 -16.07
C GLN A 9 -13.67 14.25 -17.18
N GLU A 10 -13.30 14.69 -18.38
CA GLU A 10 -12.88 13.79 -19.46
C GLU A 10 -11.64 12.98 -19.06
N ILE A 11 -10.60 13.64 -18.52
CA ILE A 11 -9.40 12.98 -18.01
C ILE A 11 -9.77 11.95 -16.94
N SER A 12 -10.68 12.30 -16.02
CA SER A 12 -11.14 11.41 -14.96
C SER A 12 -11.86 10.18 -15.51
N LEU A 13 -12.70 10.31 -16.54
CA LEU A 13 -13.39 9.20 -17.19
C LEU A 13 -12.43 8.25 -17.90
N LEU A 14 -11.43 8.79 -18.60
CA LEU A 14 -10.40 7.99 -19.27
C LEU A 14 -9.52 7.25 -18.24
N SER A 15 -9.18 7.93 -17.15
CA SER A 15 -8.36 7.37 -16.07
C SER A 15 -9.10 6.24 -15.34
N SER A 16 -10.38 6.44 -14.99
CA SER A 16 -11.16 5.41 -14.32
C SER A 16 -11.52 4.23 -15.23
N THR A 17 -11.66 4.47 -16.54
CA THR A 17 -11.75 3.39 -17.54
C THR A 17 -10.47 2.57 -17.57
N SER A 18 -9.31 3.21 -17.52
CA SER A 18 -8.01 2.53 -17.46
C SER A 18 -7.87 1.71 -16.17
N ALA A 19 -8.30 2.26 -15.03
CA ALA A 19 -8.34 1.54 -13.75
C ALA A 19 -9.25 0.31 -13.82
N THR A 20 -10.39 0.40 -14.50
CA THR A 20 -11.31 -0.75 -14.69
C THR A 20 -10.65 -1.86 -15.50
N LEU A 21 -9.95 -1.51 -16.57
CA LEU A 21 -9.17 -2.46 -17.38
C LEU A 21 -8.01 -3.07 -16.60
N GLY A 22 -7.37 -2.30 -15.72
CA GLY A 22 -6.34 -2.78 -14.80
C GLY A 22 -6.90 -3.78 -13.78
N TRP A 23 -8.02 -3.46 -13.13
CA TRP A 23 -8.71 -4.36 -12.21
C TRP A 23 -9.12 -5.67 -12.88
N ASP A 24 -9.70 -5.60 -14.09
CA ASP A 24 -10.09 -6.80 -14.84
C ASP A 24 -8.87 -7.65 -15.22
N GLN A 25 -7.73 -7.02 -15.51
CA GLN A 25 -6.48 -7.72 -15.83
C GLN A 25 -6.04 -8.63 -14.69
N GLU A 26 -6.21 -8.19 -13.45
CA GLU A 26 -5.74 -8.89 -12.24
C GLU A 26 -6.82 -9.80 -11.62
N THR A 27 -8.01 -9.90 -12.22
CA THR A 27 -9.15 -10.67 -11.65
C THR A 27 -9.77 -11.65 -12.62
N TYR A 28 -10.20 -11.19 -13.81
CA TYR A 28 -11.03 -11.98 -14.73
C TYR A 28 -10.42 -12.20 -16.12
N SER A 29 -9.34 -11.48 -16.43
CA SER A 29 -8.73 -11.47 -17.75
C SER A 29 -8.16 -12.83 -18.17
N PRO A 30 -8.48 -13.34 -19.38
CA PRO A 30 -7.84 -14.55 -19.90
C PRO A 30 -6.35 -14.33 -20.16
N THR A 31 -5.51 -15.32 -19.89
CA THR A 31 -4.04 -15.26 -20.02
C THR A 31 -3.56 -14.76 -21.39
N ARG A 32 -4.27 -15.11 -22.48
CA ARG A 32 -3.89 -14.71 -23.86
C ARG A 32 -4.30 -13.28 -24.23
N SER A 33 -5.03 -12.57 -23.37
CA SER A 33 -5.52 -11.22 -23.69
C SER A 33 -4.53 -10.10 -23.34
N VAL A 34 -3.47 -10.42 -22.56
CA VAL A 34 -2.49 -9.46 -22.01
C VAL A 34 -1.92 -8.52 -23.07
N VAL A 35 -1.55 -9.02 -24.25
CA VAL A 35 -0.98 -8.20 -25.33
C VAL A 35 -1.96 -7.13 -25.83
N HIS A 36 -3.25 -7.46 -25.95
CA HIS A 36 -4.24 -6.47 -26.36
C HIS A 36 -4.59 -5.53 -25.22
N ARG A 37 -4.68 -6.04 -23.98
CA ARG A 37 -4.90 -5.24 -22.77
C ARG A 37 -3.81 -4.17 -22.61
N ALA A 38 -2.54 -4.54 -22.79
CA ALA A 38 -1.40 -3.61 -22.76
C ALA A 38 -1.57 -2.47 -23.79
N LYS A 39 -2.02 -2.78 -25.01
CA LYS A 39 -2.29 -1.77 -26.05
C LYS A 39 -3.45 -0.84 -25.69
N GLN A 40 -4.51 -1.37 -25.07
CA GLN A 40 -5.65 -0.55 -24.61
C GLN A 40 -5.18 0.46 -23.55
N LEU A 41 -4.42 -0.01 -22.55
CA LEU A 41 -3.89 0.83 -21.47
C LEU A 41 -2.92 1.89 -22.01
N ALA A 42 -1.98 1.50 -22.87
CA ALA A 42 -1.02 2.44 -23.48
C ALA A 42 -1.71 3.54 -24.30
N TYR A 43 -2.73 3.18 -25.10
CA TYR A 43 -3.51 4.15 -25.86
C TYR A 43 -4.26 5.15 -24.96
N LEU A 44 -4.92 4.66 -23.91
CA LEU A 44 -5.62 5.54 -22.96
C LEU A 44 -4.63 6.46 -22.23
N GLN A 45 -3.48 5.94 -21.81
CA GLN A 45 -2.45 6.74 -21.15
C GLN A 45 -1.90 7.84 -22.07
N GLY A 46 -1.64 7.55 -23.35
CA GLY A 46 -1.22 8.57 -24.32
C GLY A 46 -2.28 9.66 -24.53
N LYS A 47 -3.58 9.30 -24.51
CA LYS A 47 -4.68 10.27 -24.58
C LYS A 47 -4.76 11.15 -23.34
N ILE A 48 -4.68 10.54 -22.15
CA ILE A 48 -4.68 11.27 -20.87
C ILE A 48 -3.51 12.25 -20.83
N HIS A 49 -2.30 11.80 -21.19
CA HIS A 49 -1.10 12.64 -21.24
C HIS A 49 -1.30 13.85 -22.15
N LYS A 50 -1.80 13.63 -23.38
CA LYS A 50 -2.05 14.72 -24.32
C LYS A 50 -3.01 15.77 -23.79
N LEU A 51 -4.07 15.37 -23.08
CA LEU A 51 -5.03 16.29 -22.47
C LEU A 51 -4.37 17.05 -21.31
N GLN A 52 -3.64 16.35 -20.44
CA GLN A 52 -2.95 16.91 -19.29
C GLN A 52 -1.83 17.88 -19.66
N THR A 53 -1.23 17.77 -20.86
CA THR A 53 -0.17 18.67 -21.32
C THR A 53 -0.66 19.70 -22.34
N SER A 54 -1.98 19.85 -22.53
CA SER A 54 -2.54 20.77 -23.51
C SER A 54 -2.46 22.24 -23.07
N ASP A 55 -2.48 23.16 -24.03
CA ASP A 55 -2.57 24.61 -23.76
C ASP A 55 -3.84 24.94 -22.98
N GLU A 56 -4.97 24.31 -23.33
CA GLU A 56 -6.25 24.47 -22.63
C GLU A 56 -6.16 24.07 -21.14
N PHE A 57 -5.45 22.98 -20.84
CA PHE A 57 -5.20 22.58 -19.46
C PHE A 57 -4.43 23.67 -18.72
N CYS A 58 -3.32 24.15 -19.29
CA CYS A 58 -2.46 25.17 -18.70
C CYS A 58 -3.21 26.49 -18.45
N GLU A 59 -3.93 27.00 -19.45
CA GLU A 59 -4.70 28.24 -19.36
C GLU A 59 -5.82 28.14 -18.31
N GLY A 60 -6.39 26.94 -18.13
CA GLY A 60 -7.46 26.67 -17.17
C GLY A 60 -7.04 26.66 -15.70
N LEU A 61 -5.76 26.37 -15.41
CA LEU A 61 -5.25 26.17 -14.04
C LEU A 61 -5.52 27.35 -13.11
N ALA A 62 -5.33 28.59 -13.60
CA ALA A 62 -5.51 29.81 -12.81
C ALA A 62 -6.96 30.07 -12.37
N SER A 63 -7.92 29.32 -12.91
CA SER A 63 -9.34 29.44 -12.55
C SER A 63 -9.81 28.45 -11.48
N LEU A 64 -8.91 27.59 -10.99
CA LEU A 64 -9.19 26.60 -9.95
C LEU A 64 -8.94 27.15 -8.55
N ASP A 65 -9.54 26.51 -7.55
CA ASP A 65 -9.25 26.81 -6.15
C ASP A 65 -7.77 26.55 -5.82
N PRO A 66 -7.16 27.30 -4.87
CA PRO A 66 -5.71 27.31 -4.67
C PRO A 66 -5.06 25.93 -4.49
N ALA A 67 -5.69 25.01 -3.76
CA ALA A 67 -5.13 23.67 -3.56
C ALA A 67 -5.19 22.83 -4.85
N ASN A 68 -6.32 22.83 -5.56
CA ASN A 68 -6.46 22.14 -6.84
C ASN A 68 -5.51 22.72 -7.89
N GLN A 69 -5.37 24.05 -7.94
CA GLN A 69 -4.38 24.73 -8.79
C GLN A 69 -2.96 24.27 -8.45
N ARG A 70 -2.57 24.26 -7.16
CA ARG A 70 -1.23 23.85 -6.70
C ARG A 70 -0.90 22.42 -7.12
N GLU A 71 -1.82 21.49 -6.94
CA GLU A 71 -1.63 20.08 -7.30
C GLU A 71 -1.58 19.88 -8.82
N LEU A 72 -2.53 20.46 -9.57
CA LEU A 72 -2.58 20.27 -11.03
C LEU A 72 -1.48 21.03 -11.77
N THR A 73 -1.02 22.17 -11.24
CA THR A 73 0.17 22.87 -11.77
C THR A 73 1.41 21.99 -11.65
N HIS A 74 1.61 21.38 -10.47
CA HIS A 74 2.74 20.47 -10.28
C HIS A 74 2.66 19.25 -11.21
N ARG A 75 1.48 18.63 -11.33
CA ARG A 75 1.27 17.51 -12.26
C ARG A 75 1.51 17.92 -13.72
N TYR A 76 1.03 19.10 -14.13
CA TYR A 76 1.27 19.66 -15.46
C TYR A 76 2.76 19.88 -15.74
N GLU A 77 3.47 20.57 -14.83
CA GLU A 77 4.90 20.84 -14.98
C GLU A 77 5.73 19.56 -15.08
N ARG A 78 5.36 18.52 -14.32
CA ARG A 78 6.01 17.21 -14.43
C ARG A 78 5.66 16.47 -15.72
N ALA A 79 4.40 16.47 -16.12
CA ALA A 79 3.96 15.79 -17.33
C ALA A 79 4.58 16.42 -18.59
N THR A 80 4.61 17.75 -18.68
CA THR A 80 5.18 18.48 -19.82
C THR A 80 6.69 18.29 -20.01
N LYS A 81 7.41 17.90 -18.96
CA LYS A 81 8.83 17.52 -19.06
C LYS A 81 9.06 16.17 -19.74
N LEU A 82 8.04 15.31 -19.80
CA LEU A 82 8.15 13.98 -20.39
C LEU A 82 7.65 13.97 -21.84
N PRO A 83 8.45 13.48 -22.80
CA PRO A 83 7.98 13.20 -24.15
C PRO A 83 6.84 12.17 -24.14
N GLN A 84 5.85 12.32 -25.02
CA GLN A 84 4.73 11.37 -25.12
C GLN A 84 5.21 9.93 -25.39
N GLU A 85 6.22 9.77 -26.24
CA GLU A 85 6.82 8.45 -26.55
C GLU A 85 7.36 7.76 -25.29
N LEU A 86 7.99 8.51 -24.37
CA LEU A 86 8.49 7.97 -23.11
C LEU A 86 7.34 7.46 -22.23
N VAL A 87 6.22 8.20 -22.16
CA VAL A 87 5.04 7.82 -21.38
C VAL A 87 4.35 6.58 -21.95
N GLU A 88 4.19 6.50 -23.27
CA GLU A 88 3.63 5.32 -23.94
C GLU A 88 4.53 4.08 -23.75
N ARG A 89 5.85 4.27 -23.88
CA ARG A 89 6.84 3.21 -23.67
C ARG A 89 6.86 2.71 -22.22
N ASP A 90 6.74 3.60 -21.23
CA ASP A 90 6.64 3.23 -19.80
C ASP A 90 5.42 2.33 -19.54
N SER A 91 4.25 2.73 -20.07
CA SER A 91 2.99 1.99 -19.94
C SER A 91 3.03 0.60 -20.60
N GLU A 92 3.54 0.51 -21.82
CA GLU A 92 3.69 -0.77 -22.53
C GLU A 92 4.70 -1.68 -21.85
N THR A 93 5.88 -1.13 -21.49
CA THR A 93 6.96 -1.90 -20.84
C THR A 93 6.48 -2.47 -19.50
N SER A 94 5.80 -1.66 -18.67
CA SER A 94 5.26 -2.10 -17.38
C SER A 94 4.22 -3.22 -17.54
N SER A 95 3.35 -3.14 -18.55
CA SER A 95 2.34 -4.17 -18.80
C SER A 95 2.97 -5.52 -19.20
N LEU A 96 4.01 -5.47 -20.05
CA LEU A 96 4.75 -6.67 -20.48
C LEU A 96 5.62 -7.23 -19.35
N ALA A 97 6.25 -6.36 -18.57
CA ALA A 97 7.11 -6.72 -17.46
C ALA A 97 6.34 -7.44 -16.34
N LYS A 98 5.10 -7.04 -16.03
CA LYS A 98 4.21 -7.77 -15.10
C LYS A 98 4.00 -9.23 -15.52
N ALA A 99 3.75 -9.47 -16.82
CA ALA A 99 3.56 -10.81 -17.33
C ALA A 99 4.86 -11.64 -17.25
N ALA A 100 6.00 -11.06 -17.64
CA ALA A 100 7.30 -11.71 -17.54
C ALA A 100 7.70 -12.00 -16.08
N TRP A 101 7.40 -11.08 -15.16
CA TRP A 101 7.61 -11.28 -13.73
C TRP A 101 6.74 -12.41 -13.17
N SER A 102 5.47 -12.47 -13.56
CA SER A 102 4.57 -13.55 -13.13
C SER A 102 5.11 -14.92 -13.56
N GLU A 103 5.56 -15.04 -14.81
CA GLU A 103 6.23 -16.25 -15.31
C GLU A 103 7.55 -16.55 -14.58
N ALA A 104 8.39 -15.54 -14.38
CA ALA A 104 9.67 -15.67 -13.69
C ALA A 104 9.48 -16.14 -12.24
N ARG A 105 8.48 -15.60 -11.52
CA ARG A 105 8.15 -15.97 -10.15
C ARG A 105 7.59 -17.39 -10.08
N GLU A 106 6.74 -17.79 -11.02
CA GLU A 106 6.22 -19.16 -11.10
C GLU A 106 7.35 -20.18 -11.33
N LYS A 107 8.29 -19.85 -12.23
CA LYS A 107 9.40 -20.73 -12.59
C LYS A 107 10.62 -20.64 -11.67
N ASN A 108 10.64 -19.66 -10.77
CA ASN A 108 11.80 -19.33 -9.95
C ASN A 108 13.05 -19.00 -10.80
N GLU A 109 12.88 -18.16 -11.82
CA GLU A 109 13.90 -17.83 -12.82
C GLU A 109 14.03 -16.31 -13.01
N PHE A 110 14.83 -15.64 -12.19
CA PHE A 110 15.02 -14.19 -12.28
C PHE A 110 15.51 -13.72 -13.67
N GLN A 111 16.29 -14.54 -14.37
CA GLN A 111 16.79 -14.23 -15.71
C GLN A 111 15.68 -13.98 -16.75
N THR A 112 14.49 -14.54 -16.55
CA THR A 112 13.32 -14.25 -17.40
C THR A 112 12.82 -12.82 -17.21
N PHE A 113 12.93 -12.29 -15.99
CA PHE A 113 12.50 -10.92 -15.65
C PHE A 113 13.61 -9.87 -15.82
N ALA A 114 14.88 -10.26 -15.70
CA ALA A 114 16.03 -9.33 -15.72
C ALA A 114 16.05 -8.36 -16.92
N PRO A 115 15.78 -8.78 -18.18
CA PRO A 115 15.75 -7.85 -19.32
C PRO A 115 14.64 -6.79 -19.20
N HIS A 116 13.50 -7.16 -18.62
CA HIS A 116 12.38 -6.26 -18.39
C HIS A 116 12.69 -5.26 -17.28
N LEU A 117 13.28 -5.73 -16.17
CA LEU A 117 13.74 -4.85 -15.09
C LEU A 117 14.79 -3.86 -15.57
N ALA A 118 15.75 -4.29 -16.40
CA ALA A 118 16.74 -3.40 -17.00
C ALA A 118 16.09 -2.30 -17.84
N LYS A 119 15.06 -2.64 -18.63
CA LYS A 119 14.34 -1.64 -19.44
C LYS A 119 13.54 -0.66 -18.58
N LEU A 120 12.89 -1.14 -17.51
CA LEU A 120 12.17 -0.29 -16.57
C LEU A 120 13.11 0.65 -15.80
N LEU A 121 14.31 0.17 -15.43
CA LEU A 121 15.33 1.00 -14.79
C LEU A 121 15.87 2.09 -15.72
N GLU A 122 16.07 1.77 -17.01
CA GLU A 122 16.43 2.76 -18.04
C GLU A 122 15.36 3.86 -18.13
N ILE A 123 14.08 3.46 -18.23
CA ILE A 123 12.94 4.39 -18.29
C ILE A 123 12.86 5.24 -17.02
N ALA A 124 13.04 4.63 -15.84
CA ALA A 124 13.03 5.34 -14.57
C ALA A 124 14.12 6.42 -14.54
N ARG A 125 15.37 6.07 -14.92
CA ARG A 125 16.47 7.04 -15.00
C ARG A 125 16.18 8.16 -16.00
N GLU A 126 15.66 7.85 -17.18
CA GLU A 126 15.26 8.86 -18.18
C GLU A 126 14.18 9.81 -17.63
N LYS A 127 13.18 9.28 -16.91
CA LYS A 127 12.16 10.10 -16.22
C LYS A 127 12.82 11.02 -15.18
N THR A 128 13.77 10.50 -14.38
CA THR A 128 14.49 11.33 -13.38
C THR A 128 15.33 12.43 -14.03
N ASP A 129 15.96 12.17 -15.18
CA ASP A 129 16.73 13.17 -15.93
C ASP A 129 15.83 14.29 -16.46
N HIS A 130 14.65 13.94 -16.99
CA HIS A 130 13.67 14.91 -17.46
C HIS A 130 13.09 15.77 -16.32
N TRP A 131 12.76 15.15 -15.19
CA TRP A 131 12.19 15.87 -14.06
C TRP A 131 13.19 16.74 -13.32
N GLY A 132 14.43 16.25 -13.21
CA GLY A 132 15.43 16.72 -12.28
C GLY A 132 15.15 16.27 -10.84
N PHE A 133 16.18 16.30 -10.02
CA PHE A 133 16.14 16.00 -8.59
C PHE A 133 17.11 16.91 -7.84
N GLU A 134 16.99 16.97 -6.51
CA GLU A 134 17.83 17.81 -5.66
C GLU A 134 19.05 17.05 -5.15
N ASP A 135 18.83 15.90 -4.49
CA ASP A 135 19.90 15.13 -3.87
C ASP A 135 20.27 13.90 -4.70
N GLU A 136 19.29 13.04 -5.01
CA GLU A 136 19.52 11.80 -5.77
C GLU A 136 18.30 11.41 -6.65
N PRO A 137 18.48 10.57 -7.70
CA PRO A 137 17.39 10.21 -8.62
C PRO A 137 16.12 9.67 -7.93
N TYR A 138 16.30 9.01 -6.78
CA TYR A 138 15.20 8.49 -5.98
C TYR A 138 14.21 9.60 -5.56
N ASP A 139 14.66 10.84 -5.33
CA ASP A 139 13.79 11.96 -4.96
C ASP A 139 12.69 12.21 -6.01
N ALA A 140 13.06 12.15 -7.29
CA ALA A 140 12.13 12.43 -8.38
C ALA A 140 11.06 11.34 -8.50
N LEU A 141 11.42 10.08 -8.25
CA LEU A 141 10.48 8.95 -8.27
C LEU A 141 9.60 8.93 -7.01
N LEU A 142 10.19 9.10 -5.83
CA LEU A 142 9.47 9.19 -4.55
C LEU A 142 8.39 10.29 -4.59
N CYS A 143 8.67 11.41 -5.25
CA CYS A 143 7.73 12.51 -5.38
C CYS A 143 6.45 12.13 -6.17
N GLU A 144 6.44 11.04 -6.96
CA GLU A 144 5.21 10.52 -7.56
C GLU A 144 4.25 9.92 -6.52
N TYR A 145 4.79 9.41 -5.41
CA TYR A 145 4.06 8.63 -4.41
C TYR A 145 3.85 9.39 -3.10
N GLU A 146 4.82 10.20 -2.71
CA GLU A 146 4.87 10.91 -1.43
C GLU A 146 5.28 12.38 -1.66
N ARG A 147 4.35 13.19 -2.20
CA ARG A 147 4.64 14.56 -2.60
C ARG A 147 5.20 15.38 -1.43
N GLY A 148 6.37 15.96 -1.63
CA GLY A 148 7.06 16.82 -0.66
C GLY A 148 8.07 16.08 0.22
N ALA A 149 8.11 14.75 0.19
CA ALA A 149 9.16 13.98 0.86
C ALA A 149 10.49 14.07 0.10
N LYS A 150 11.59 13.95 0.85
CA LYS A 150 12.96 13.87 0.32
C LYS A 150 13.61 12.57 0.76
N THR A 151 14.45 11.99 -0.10
CA THR A 151 15.10 10.71 0.21
C THR A 151 16.01 10.84 1.41
N ARG A 152 16.71 11.98 1.58
CA ARG A 152 17.53 12.27 2.78
C ARG A 152 16.72 12.29 4.07
N GLU A 153 15.46 12.73 4.04
CA GLU A 153 14.59 12.82 5.22
C GLU A 153 14.06 11.43 5.59
N ILE A 154 13.66 10.63 4.60
CA ILE A 154 13.28 9.22 4.80
C ILE A 154 14.46 8.40 5.31
N ALA A 155 15.65 8.58 4.71
CA ALA A 155 16.85 7.88 5.14
C ALA A 155 17.21 8.21 6.59
N ALA A 156 17.16 9.49 6.98
CA ALA A 156 17.40 9.91 8.36
C ALA A 156 16.34 9.37 9.32
N LEU A 157 15.07 9.31 8.91
CA LEU A 157 14.00 8.70 9.70
C LEU A 157 14.27 7.21 9.94
N PHE A 158 14.59 6.45 8.88
CA PHE A 158 14.91 5.03 8.98
C PHE A 158 16.16 4.77 9.83
N GLU A 159 17.23 5.54 9.63
CA GLU A 159 18.44 5.45 10.46
C GLU A 159 18.14 5.72 11.95
N SER A 160 17.23 6.65 12.24
CA SER A 160 16.86 6.97 13.63
C SER A 160 16.11 5.87 14.37
N ILE A 161 15.52 4.91 13.65
CA ILE A 161 14.69 3.84 14.23
C ILE A 161 15.24 2.43 13.98
N ASP A 162 16.22 2.25 13.09
CA ASP A 162 16.75 0.94 12.66
C ASP A 162 17.15 0.06 13.85
N THR A 163 18.03 0.57 14.72
CA THR A 163 18.52 -0.20 15.88
C THR A 163 17.37 -0.62 16.80
N GLU A 164 16.46 0.30 17.10
CA GLU A 164 15.33 0.07 17.99
C GLU A 164 14.31 -0.91 17.39
N LEU A 165 14.02 -0.80 16.09
CA LEU A 165 13.19 -1.76 15.37
C LEU A 165 13.81 -3.15 15.37
N ALA A 166 15.11 -3.26 15.13
CA ALA A 166 15.81 -4.55 15.13
C ALA A 166 15.75 -5.23 16.51
N GLU A 167 15.92 -4.46 17.60
CA GLU A 167 15.79 -4.96 18.97
C GLU A 167 14.35 -5.43 19.28
N ILE A 168 13.34 -4.64 18.89
CA ILE A 168 11.93 -5.02 19.07
C ILE A 168 11.60 -6.27 18.25
N ALA A 169 12.04 -6.34 17.00
CA ALA A 169 11.83 -7.49 16.12
C ALA A 169 12.45 -8.76 16.74
N ALA A 170 13.69 -8.69 17.21
CA ALA A 170 14.36 -9.82 17.85
C ALA A 170 13.59 -10.30 19.08
N ALA A 171 13.18 -9.39 19.96
CA ALA A 171 12.40 -9.72 21.16
C ALA A 171 11.01 -10.30 20.80
N ALA A 172 10.35 -9.76 19.79
CA ALA A 172 9.06 -10.24 19.30
C ALA A 172 9.16 -11.68 18.77
N VAL A 173 10.17 -11.96 17.95
CA VAL A 173 10.45 -13.28 17.38
C VAL A 173 10.80 -14.28 18.50
N GLU A 174 11.64 -13.90 19.45
CA GLU A 174 11.99 -14.75 20.60
C GLU A 174 10.76 -15.12 21.42
N LYS A 175 9.92 -14.14 21.79
CA LYS A 175 8.67 -14.39 22.54
C LYS A 175 7.71 -15.29 21.76
N SER A 176 7.65 -15.13 20.45
CA SER A 176 6.76 -15.89 19.56
C SER A 176 7.25 -17.31 19.27
N SER A 177 8.50 -17.64 19.59
CA SER A 177 9.12 -18.93 19.27
C SER A 177 8.43 -20.14 19.92
N VAL A 178 7.72 -19.93 21.02
CA VAL A 178 6.95 -20.98 21.72
C VAL A 178 5.63 -21.31 21.03
N ILE A 179 5.16 -20.47 20.12
CA ILE A 179 3.90 -20.65 19.38
C ILE A 179 4.23 -21.26 18.01
N PRO A 180 3.70 -22.47 17.69
CA PRO A 180 3.85 -23.07 16.37
C PRO A 180 3.35 -22.13 15.27
N ALA A 181 4.05 -22.10 14.12
CA ALA A 181 3.67 -21.23 13.00
C ALA A 181 2.30 -21.60 12.41
N ASP A 182 1.92 -22.87 12.51
CA ASP A 182 0.67 -23.45 12.04
C ASP A 182 -0.39 -23.58 13.15
N PHE A 183 -0.22 -22.90 14.29
CA PHE A 183 -1.12 -23.03 15.44
C PHE A 183 -2.58 -22.71 15.11
N LEU A 184 -2.83 -21.74 14.22
CA LEU A 184 -4.16 -21.37 13.75
C LEU A 184 -4.56 -22.07 12.44
N HIS A 185 -3.70 -22.94 11.89
CA HIS A 185 -4.03 -23.63 10.66
C HIS A 185 -5.07 -24.73 10.90
N GLY A 186 -6.06 -24.76 10.02
CA GLY A 186 -7.13 -25.75 10.05
C GLY A 186 -8.08 -25.53 8.88
N PRO A 187 -9.04 -26.43 8.65
CA PRO A 187 -9.98 -26.29 7.54
C PRO A 187 -10.66 -24.92 7.54
N ALA A 188 -10.47 -24.18 6.46
CA ALA A 188 -11.01 -22.83 6.24
C ALA A 188 -11.77 -22.80 4.91
N PRO A 189 -13.05 -23.25 4.87
CA PRO A 189 -13.86 -23.20 3.64
C PRO A 189 -13.93 -21.77 3.09
N ILE A 190 -13.74 -21.60 1.78
CA ILE A 190 -13.70 -20.28 1.14
C ILE A 190 -15.00 -19.51 1.38
N GLU A 191 -16.17 -20.17 1.33
CA GLU A 191 -17.45 -19.52 1.60
C GLU A 191 -17.54 -18.96 3.02
N ALA A 192 -17.01 -19.68 4.02
CA ALA A 192 -16.97 -19.22 5.41
C ALA A 192 -16.04 -18.01 5.58
N GLN A 193 -14.89 -18.01 4.90
CA GLN A 193 -14.00 -16.85 4.84
C GLN A 193 -14.69 -15.65 4.18
N GLN A 194 -15.37 -15.84 3.04
CA GLN A 194 -16.13 -14.78 2.38
C GLN A 194 -17.21 -14.18 3.27
N THR A 195 -17.93 -15.02 4.03
CA THR A 195 -18.92 -14.57 5.02
C THR A 195 -18.26 -13.72 6.10
N LEU A 196 -17.22 -14.23 6.77
CA LEU A 196 -16.54 -13.49 7.85
C LEU A 196 -15.96 -12.16 7.34
N ASN A 197 -15.26 -12.20 6.21
CA ASN A 197 -14.59 -11.04 5.62
C ASN A 197 -15.61 -9.95 5.25
N ARG A 198 -16.75 -10.32 4.67
CA ARG A 198 -17.83 -9.38 4.33
C ARG A 198 -18.45 -8.77 5.58
N GLU A 199 -18.81 -9.58 6.56
CA GLU A 199 -19.43 -9.13 7.81
C GLU A 199 -18.51 -8.15 8.55
N ILE A 200 -17.21 -8.45 8.61
CA ILE A 200 -16.22 -7.57 9.23
C ILE A 200 -16.08 -6.25 8.46
N ALA A 201 -15.87 -6.29 7.14
CA ALA A 201 -15.70 -5.09 6.34
C ALA A 201 -16.92 -4.14 6.46
N GLU A 202 -18.13 -4.71 6.38
CA GLU A 202 -19.38 -3.96 6.57
C GLU A 202 -19.46 -3.34 7.98
N SER A 203 -19.05 -4.08 9.02
CA SER A 203 -19.06 -3.57 10.40
C SER A 203 -18.07 -2.43 10.66
N LEU A 204 -17.00 -2.34 9.87
CA LEU A 204 -16.04 -1.25 9.92
C LEU A 204 -16.54 0.00 9.18
N GLY A 205 -17.62 -0.14 8.40
CA GLY A 205 -18.27 0.93 7.66
C GLY A 205 -18.05 0.90 6.14
N PHE A 206 -17.50 -0.19 5.59
CA PHE A 206 -17.34 -0.32 4.14
C PHE A 206 -18.71 -0.51 3.47
N ASP A 207 -19.03 0.37 2.51
CA ASP A 207 -20.31 0.35 1.82
C ASP A 207 -20.26 -0.56 0.58
N PHE A 208 -20.88 -1.74 0.67
CA PHE A 208 -21.01 -2.69 -0.44
C PHE A 208 -22.00 -2.25 -1.53
N ALA A 209 -22.79 -1.19 -1.33
CA ALA A 209 -23.51 -0.57 -2.44
C ALA A 209 -22.58 0.24 -3.35
N GLN A 210 -21.38 0.57 -2.86
CA GLN A 210 -20.35 1.34 -3.54
C GLN A 210 -19.06 0.53 -3.77
N GLY A 211 -19.11 -0.79 -3.61
CA GLY A 211 -17.93 -1.62 -3.69
C GLY A 211 -18.18 -3.12 -3.63
N ARG A 212 -17.11 -3.90 -3.78
CA ARG A 212 -17.14 -5.38 -3.74
C ARG A 212 -15.77 -5.95 -3.39
N ILE A 213 -15.74 -7.23 -3.02
CA ILE A 213 -14.52 -8.02 -2.81
C ILE A 213 -14.42 -9.09 -3.89
N ASP A 214 -13.26 -9.19 -4.53
CA ASP A 214 -12.94 -10.19 -5.56
C ASP A 214 -11.68 -11.00 -5.21
N THR A 215 -11.40 -12.05 -5.97
CA THR A 215 -10.20 -12.87 -5.80
C THR A 215 -9.11 -12.46 -6.78
N THR A 216 -7.88 -12.37 -6.31
CA THR A 216 -6.69 -12.10 -7.13
C THR A 216 -5.46 -12.84 -6.58
N ALA A 217 -4.35 -12.80 -7.30
CA ALA A 217 -3.07 -13.33 -6.85
C ALA A 217 -2.39 -12.43 -5.80
N HIS A 218 -2.51 -11.12 -5.95
CA HIS A 218 -1.92 -10.10 -5.08
C HIS A 218 -2.99 -9.10 -4.65
N PRO A 219 -3.46 -9.13 -3.39
CA PRO A 219 -4.48 -8.21 -2.89
C PRO A 219 -4.17 -6.74 -3.18
N PHE A 220 -5.20 -5.98 -3.54
CA PHE A 220 -5.17 -4.54 -3.77
C PHE A 220 -6.58 -3.93 -3.69
N CYS A 221 -6.61 -2.62 -3.46
CA CYS A 221 -7.79 -1.76 -3.51
C CYS A 221 -7.68 -0.82 -4.71
N THR A 222 -8.79 -0.59 -5.42
CA THR A 222 -8.84 0.31 -6.56
C THR A 222 -10.16 1.07 -6.63
N THR A 223 -10.09 2.32 -7.09
CA THR A 223 -11.26 3.18 -7.28
C THR A 223 -11.55 3.34 -8.76
N LEU A 224 -12.71 2.84 -9.20
CA LEU A 224 -13.17 2.88 -10.58
C LEU A 224 -14.16 4.02 -10.84
N GLY A 225 -14.55 4.75 -9.80
CA GLY A 225 -15.43 5.91 -9.86
C GLY A 225 -15.86 6.37 -8.46
N PRO A 226 -16.64 7.47 -8.36
CA PRO A 226 -17.05 8.05 -7.07
C PRO A 226 -17.86 7.15 -6.13
N ALA A 227 -18.33 6.00 -6.62
CA ALA A 227 -19.13 5.02 -5.88
C ALA A 227 -18.80 3.59 -6.32
N ASP A 228 -17.57 3.34 -6.78
CA ASP A 228 -17.09 2.03 -7.21
C ASP A 228 -15.66 1.82 -6.71
N VAL A 229 -15.54 1.35 -5.46
CA VAL A 229 -14.30 1.02 -4.78
C VAL A 229 -14.23 -0.49 -4.62
N ARG A 230 -13.23 -1.13 -5.22
CA ARG A 230 -13.12 -2.60 -5.24
C ARG A 230 -11.93 -3.05 -4.45
N LEU A 231 -12.18 -4.02 -3.58
CA LEU A 231 -11.17 -4.72 -2.80
C LEU A 231 -10.92 -6.07 -3.46
N THR A 232 -9.72 -6.59 -3.29
CA THR A 232 -9.39 -7.94 -3.74
C THR A 232 -8.66 -8.69 -2.64
N THR A 233 -8.78 -10.01 -2.59
CA THR A 233 -8.09 -10.84 -1.60
C THR A 233 -7.68 -12.18 -2.20
N ARG A 234 -6.92 -12.97 -1.45
CA ARG A 234 -6.55 -14.35 -1.75
C ARG A 234 -7.07 -15.24 -0.62
N TYR A 235 -7.71 -16.34 -0.97
CA TYR A 235 -8.22 -17.32 0.00
C TYR A 235 -7.32 -18.56 0.07
N GLU A 236 -7.15 -19.10 1.26
CA GLU A 236 -6.39 -20.33 1.51
C GLU A 236 -7.26 -21.36 2.22
N ASN A 237 -7.14 -22.64 1.87
CA ASN A 237 -8.04 -23.68 2.40
C ASN A 237 -7.74 -24.09 3.86
N ASN A 238 -6.58 -23.66 4.38
CA ASN A 238 -6.06 -24.08 5.68
C ASN A 238 -5.71 -22.91 6.61
N ASP A 239 -5.89 -21.67 6.17
CA ASP A 239 -5.64 -20.47 6.96
C ASP A 239 -6.66 -19.39 6.60
N PHE A 240 -7.60 -19.14 7.51
CA PHE A 240 -8.60 -18.09 7.33
C PHE A 240 -8.02 -16.70 7.59
N SER A 241 -6.94 -16.61 8.37
CA SER A 241 -6.38 -15.34 8.84
C SER A 241 -5.69 -14.58 7.72
N SER A 242 -5.03 -15.29 6.80
CA SER A 242 -4.45 -14.74 5.57
C SER A 242 -5.46 -13.90 4.77
N SER A 243 -6.64 -14.44 4.43
CA SER A 243 -7.65 -13.69 3.69
C SER A 243 -8.32 -12.59 4.52
N LEU A 244 -8.52 -12.83 5.82
CA LEU A 244 -9.13 -11.87 6.74
C LEU A 244 -8.29 -10.60 6.86
N PHE A 245 -7.01 -10.72 7.22
CA PHE A 245 -6.14 -9.54 7.35
C PHE A 245 -5.90 -8.85 6.01
N GLY A 246 -5.81 -9.61 4.92
CA GLY A 246 -5.83 -9.03 3.58
C GLY A 246 -7.08 -8.19 3.33
N VAL A 247 -8.28 -8.69 3.65
CA VAL A 247 -9.52 -7.91 3.49
C VAL A 247 -9.56 -6.71 4.44
N MET A 248 -9.10 -6.84 5.69
CA MET A 248 -9.07 -5.70 6.61
C MET A 248 -8.12 -4.60 6.12
N HIS A 249 -6.96 -4.98 5.59
CA HIS A 249 -6.00 -4.08 4.95
C HIS A 249 -6.65 -3.33 3.79
N GLU A 250 -7.20 -4.06 2.82
CA GLU A 250 -7.86 -3.43 1.66
C GLU A 250 -9.11 -2.64 2.07
N THR A 251 -9.83 -3.07 3.12
CA THR A 251 -10.95 -2.30 3.67
C THR A 251 -10.48 -0.96 4.19
N GLY A 252 -9.32 -0.87 4.84
CA GLY A 252 -8.80 0.42 5.32
C GLY A 252 -8.46 1.38 4.18
N HIS A 253 -7.91 0.88 3.07
CA HIS A 253 -7.80 1.65 1.83
C HIS A 253 -9.17 2.06 1.29
N GLY A 254 -10.11 1.12 1.20
CA GLY A 254 -11.45 1.38 0.68
C GLY A 254 -12.24 2.39 1.50
N LEU A 255 -12.08 2.40 2.83
CA LEU A 255 -12.69 3.37 3.73
C LEU A 255 -12.15 4.78 3.50
N TYR A 256 -10.86 4.92 3.17
CA TYR A 256 -10.32 6.21 2.78
C TYR A 256 -10.96 6.68 1.48
N GLU A 257 -10.96 5.83 0.45
CA GLU A 257 -11.53 6.15 -0.87
C GLU A 257 -13.02 6.50 -0.79
N GLN A 258 -13.81 5.73 -0.04
CA GLN A 258 -15.24 6.02 0.21
C GLN A 258 -15.46 7.26 1.09
N GLY A 259 -14.44 7.68 1.85
CA GLY A 259 -14.46 8.90 2.67
C GLY A 259 -14.05 10.17 1.93
N LEU A 260 -13.56 10.07 0.69
CA LEU A 260 -13.20 11.21 -0.16
C LEU A 260 -14.46 11.94 -0.67
N LEU A 261 -14.28 13.21 -1.05
CA LEU A 261 -15.38 14.03 -1.55
C LEU A 261 -15.76 13.64 -2.99
N ALA A 262 -16.79 12.79 -3.14
CA ALA A 262 -17.25 12.26 -4.43
C ALA A 262 -17.55 13.33 -5.50
N SER A 263 -18.07 14.51 -5.12
CA SER A 263 -18.34 15.62 -6.05
C SER A 263 -17.06 16.25 -6.63
N HIS A 264 -15.90 15.95 -6.04
CA HIS A 264 -14.59 16.43 -6.45
C HIS A 264 -13.72 15.30 -7.02
N PHE A 265 -14.28 14.17 -7.45
CA PHE A 265 -13.52 13.01 -7.93
C PHE A 265 -12.51 13.34 -9.05
N HIS A 266 -12.86 14.26 -9.95
CA HIS A 266 -11.99 14.74 -11.03
C HIS A 266 -10.97 15.80 -10.59
N LEU A 267 -10.97 16.19 -9.31
CA LEU A 267 -10.09 17.20 -8.73
C LEU A 267 -9.17 16.58 -7.66
N PRO A 268 -7.94 17.10 -7.47
CA PRO A 268 -7.05 16.63 -6.41
C PRO A 268 -7.67 16.67 -5.00
N SER A 269 -8.52 17.67 -4.72
CA SER A 269 -9.25 17.77 -3.46
C SER A 269 -10.22 16.59 -3.17
N GLY A 270 -10.59 15.80 -4.18
CA GLY A 270 -11.35 14.56 -4.03
C GLY A 270 -10.51 13.29 -4.22
N GLN A 271 -9.17 13.40 -4.19
CA GLN A 271 -8.22 12.29 -4.38
C GLN A 271 -7.33 12.12 -3.16
N ALA A 272 -6.96 10.87 -2.86
CA ALA A 272 -5.99 10.55 -1.82
C ALA A 272 -4.67 11.32 -2.00
N VAL A 273 -4.08 11.77 -0.89
CA VAL A 273 -2.97 12.74 -0.91
C VAL A 273 -1.60 12.12 -1.21
N SER A 274 -1.39 10.87 -0.82
CA SER A 274 -0.13 10.14 -0.99
C SER A 274 -0.30 8.67 -0.63
N LEU A 275 0.64 7.83 -1.05
CA LEU A 275 0.64 6.42 -0.68
C LEU A 275 0.93 6.20 0.80
N GLY A 276 1.77 7.02 1.45
CA GLY A 276 2.06 6.88 2.87
C GLY A 276 0.84 7.13 3.74
N ILE A 277 0.02 8.14 3.41
CA ILE A 277 -1.27 8.36 4.10
C ILE A 277 -2.29 7.28 3.73
N HIS A 278 -2.30 6.81 2.48
CA HIS A 278 -3.23 5.76 2.05
C HIS A 278 -2.96 4.43 2.76
N GLU A 279 -1.69 4.04 2.89
CA GLU A 279 -1.22 2.90 3.67
C GLU A 279 -1.46 3.08 5.17
N SER A 280 -1.38 4.32 5.68
CA SER A 280 -1.69 4.54 7.09
C SER A 280 -3.13 4.16 7.44
N GLN A 281 -4.05 4.25 6.47
CA GLN A 281 -5.43 3.81 6.67
C GLN A 281 -5.50 2.28 6.66
N SER A 282 -4.92 1.60 5.67
CA SER A 282 -4.93 0.13 5.63
C SER A 282 -4.33 -0.49 6.90
N ARG A 283 -3.15 -0.01 7.32
CA ARG A 283 -2.46 -0.49 8.53
C ARG A 283 -3.20 -0.17 9.82
N LEU A 284 -3.92 0.94 9.88
CA LEU A 284 -4.76 1.24 11.05
C LEU A 284 -5.87 0.20 11.23
N TRP A 285 -6.58 -0.13 10.15
CA TRP A 285 -7.69 -1.08 10.21
C TRP A 285 -7.22 -2.53 10.31
N GLU A 286 -6.14 -2.90 9.64
CA GLU A 286 -5.53 -4.24 9.75
C GLU A 286 -4.95 -4.48 11.15
N ASN A 287 -4.08 -3.59 11.61
CA ASN A 287 -3.18 -3.88 12.73
C ASN A 287 -3.66 -3.25 14.05
N HIS A 288 -3.98 -1.96 14.05
CA HIS A 288 -4.44 -1.29 15.27
C HIS A 288 -5.84 -1.75 15.68
N VAL A 289 -6.71 -2.00 14.71
CA VAL A 289 -8.06 -2.54 14.93
C VAL A 289 -8.04 -4.07 14.86
N GLY A 290 -7.76 -4.65 13.69
CA GLY A 290 -7.98 -6.08 13.41
C GLY A 290 -7.14 -7.07 14.22
N ARG A 291 -5.99 -6.64 14.74
CA ARG A 291 -5.15 -7.47 15.60
C ARG A 291 -5.28 -7.16 17.10
N SER A 292 -6.23 -6.28 17.46
CA SER A 292 -6.45 -5.87 18.84
C SER A 292 -7.38 -6.81 19.62
N ARG A 293 -7.22 -6.83 20.94
CA ARG A 293 -8.12 -7.58 21.83
C ARG A 293 -9.59 -7.13 21.71
N PRO A 294 -9.95 -5.84 21.75
CA PRO A 294 -11.35 -5.42 21.63
C PRO A 294 -12.03 -5.89 20.33
N PHE A 295 -11.27 -5.98 19.23
CA PHE A 295 -11.79 -6.53 17.98
C PHE A 295 -12.11 -8.02 18.11
N TRP A 296 -11.19 -8.81 18.65
CA TRP A 296 -11.41 -10.25 18.77
C TRP A 296 -12.38 -10.64 19.90
N GLU A 297 -12.53 -9.82 20.95
CA GLU A 297 -13.61 -10.03 21.93
C GLU A 297 -15.00 -9.99 21.28
N LYS A 298 -15.17 -9.20 20.21
CA LYS A 298 -16.39 -9.15 19.41
C LYS A 298 -16.47 -10.26 18.35
N TRP A 299 -15.39 -10.47 17.59
CA TRP A 299 -15.42 -11.29 16.38
C TRP A 299 -14.99 -12.74 16.57
N TYR A 300 -14.29 -13.07 17.65
CA TYR A 300 -13.83 -14.44 17.88
C TYR A 300 -14.97 -15.46 18.03
N PRO A 301 -16.08 -15.15 18.75
CA PRO A 301 -17.23 -16.08 18.78
C PRO A 301 -17.76 -16.38 17.38
N ARG A 302 -17.84 -15.36 16.51
CA ARG A 302 -18.29 -15.54 15.12
C ARG A 302 -17.29 -16.34 14.29
N ALA A 303 -15.99 -16.15 14.50
CA ALA A 303 -14.96 -16.97 13.86
C ALA A 303 -15.06 -18.44 14.31
N GLN A 304 -15.30 -18.73 15.58
CA GLN A 304 -15.49 -20.10 16.09
C GLN A 304 -16.74 -20.78 15.51
N GLU A 305 -17.82 -20.03 15.24
CA GLU A 305 -19.01 -20.56 14.56
C GLU A 305 -18.73 -20.98 13.10
N LEU A 306 -17.80 -20.29 12.43
CA LEU A 306 -17.49 -20.50 11.02
C LEU A 306 -16.35 -21.49 10.80
N PHE A 307 -15.48 -21.65 11.80
CA PHE A 307 -14.27 -22.46 11.72
C PHE A 307 -14.14 -23.38 12.95
N ASP A 308 -14.64 -24.62 12.81
CA ASP A 308 -14.71 -25.62 13.88
C ASP A 308 -13.37 -25.85 14.61
N HIS A 309 -12.25 -25.74 13.90
CA HIS A 309 -10.91 -25.95 14.48
C HIS A 309 -10.53 -24.90 15.54
N LEU A 310 -11.21 -23.76 15.59
CA LEU A 310 -11.01 -22.73 16.61
C LEU A 310 -11.79 -23.00 17.91
N SER A 311 -12.71 -23.97 17.92
CA SER A 311 -13.62 -24.21 19.05
C SER A 311 -12.91 -24.59 20.35
N GLU A 312 -11.73 -25.21 20.27
CA GLU A 312 -10.91 -25.60 21.42
C GLU A 312 -9.84 -24.56 21.80
N ILE A 313 -9.68 -23.49 21.02
CA ILE A 313 -8.69 -22.43 21.25
C ILE A 313 -9.37 -21.30 22.02
N SER A 314 -8.85 -20.94 23.19
CA SER A 314 -9.33 -19.76 23.92
C SER A 314 -8.87 -18.46 23.27
N LEU A 315 -9.57 -17.35 23.52
CA LEU A 315 -9.15 -16.04 23.01
C LEU A 315 -7.74 -15.63 23.49
N ASP A 316 -7.37 -16.06 24.70
CA ASP A 316 -6.05 -15.76 25.29
C ASP A 316 -4.91 -16.58 24.64
N GLU A 317 -5.23 -17.71 24.01
CA GLU A 317 -4.29 -18.48 23.16
C GLU A 317 -4.28 -17.96 21.72
N PHE A 318 -5.45 -17.55 21.22
CA PHE A 318 -5.63 -17.03 19.87
C PHE A 318 -4.87 -15.72 19.64
N LEU A 319 -4.98 -14.76 20.57
CA LEU A 319 -4.41 -13.41 20.40
C LEU A 319 -2.89 -13.38 20.26
N PRO A 320 -2.10 -14.14 21.05
CA PRO A 320 -0.67 -14.26 20.82
C PRO A 320 -0.34 -14.95 19.48
N ALA A 321 -1.15 -15.92 19.04
CA ALA A 321 -0.91 -16.64 17.80
C ALA A 321 -1.17 -15.78 16.55
N VAL A 322 -2.21 -14.95 16.58
CA VAL A 322 -2.52 -14.03 15.47
C VAL A 322 -1.54 -12.85 15.39
N ASN A 323 -0.89 -12.54 16.53
CA ASN A 323 0.20 -11.56 16.65
C ASN A 323 1.57 -12.23 16.69
N ARG A 324 1.70 -13.46 16.17
CA ARG A 324 2.97 -14.17 16.17
C ARG A 324 3.96 -13.45 15.26
N ALA A 325 5.16 -13.18 15.77
CA ALA A 325 6.26 -12.62 15.00
C ALA A 325 7.28 -13.70 14.58
N ALA A 326 7.77 -13.61 13.35
CA ALA A 326 8.82 -14.47 12.84
C ALA A 326 9.57 -13.81 11.69
N TYR A 327 10.89 -13.96 11.66
CA TYR A 327 11.64 -13.67 10.45
C TYR A 327 11.20 -14.61 9.33
N SER A 328 10.59 -14.06 8.29
CA SER A 328 10.05 -14.77 7.14
C SER A 328 10.56 -14.14 5.84
N PRO A 329 10.65 -14.88 4.72
CA PRO A 329 11.20 -14.33 3.48
C PRO A 329 10.25 -13.37 2.74
N VAL A 330 8.94 -13.49 2.94
CA VAL A 330 7.90 -12.84 2.14
C VAL A 330 7.30 -11.65 2.89
N ARG A 331 7.52 -10.44 2.36
CA ARG A 331 7.07 -9.17 2.96
C ARG A 331 5.55 -9.11 3.20
N VAL A 332 4.75 -9.56 2.24
CA VAL A 332 3.27 -9.50 2.36
C VAL A 332 2.71 -10.45 3.41
N GLU A 333 3.53 -11.40 3.90
CA GLU A 333 3.21 -12.35 4.96
C GLU A 333 3.98 -12.03 6.25
N ALA A 334 4.77 -10.95 6.27
CA ALA A 334 5.55 -10.55 7.44
C ALA A 334 4.66 -9.94 8.51
N ASP A 335 5.00 -10.21 9.77
CA ASP A 335 4.33 -9.65 10.93
C ASP A 335 4.70 -8.18 11.16
N GLU A 336 3.95 -7.47 12.00
CA GLU A 336 4.16 -6.05 12.29
C GLU A 336 5.55 -5.70 12.82
N ALA A 337 6.22 -6.61 13.54
CA ALA A 337 7.51 -6.32 14.15
C ALA A 337 8.67 -6.49 13.15
N THR A 338 8.51 -7.35 12.13
CA THR A 338 9.55 -7.64 11.15
C THR A 338 9.33 -6.97 9.79
N TYR A 339 8.10 -6.50 9.51
CA TYR A 339 7.70 -5.95 8.20
C TYR A 339 8.62 -4.81 7.72
N ASP A 340 8.95 -3.84 8.56
CA ASP A 340 9.74 -2.67 8.13
C ASP A 340 11.18 -3.03 7.74
N LEU A 341 11.74 -4.14 8.25
CA LEU A 341 13.05 -4.65 7.80
C LEU A 341 13.02 -5.00 6.30
N HIS A 342 11.89 -5.50 5.79
CA HIS A 342 11.72 -5.76 4.37
C HIS A 342 11.72 -4.47 3.54
N ILE A 343 11.18 -3.38 4.09
CA ILE A 343 11.15 -2.07 3.43
C ILE A 343 12.55 -1.45 3.40
N LEU A 344 13.30 -1.54 4.50
CA LEU A 344 14.70 -1.08 4.58
C LEU A 344 15.57 -1.74 3.49
N LEU A 345 15.44 -3.07 3.33
CA LEU A 345 16.12 -3.81 2.27
C LEU A 345 15.81 -3.24 0.89
N ARG A 346 14.53 -3.06 0.56
CA ARG A 346 14.10 -2.59 -0.77
C ARG A 346 14.53 -1.16 -1.02
N PHE A 347 14.33 -0.28 -0.04
CA PHE A 347 14.76 1.11 -0.10
C PHE A 347 16.26 1.21 -0.42
N LYS A 348 17.09 0.38 0.23
CA LYS A 348 18.53 0.31 -0.04
C LYS A 348 18.84 -0.16 -1.46
N LEU A 349 18.22 -1.26 -1.92
CA LEU A 349 18.47 -1.82 -3.24
C LEU A 349 17.98 -0.91 -4.36
N GLU A 350 16.83 -0.25 -4.22
CA GLU A 350 16.31 0.69 -5.21
C GLU A 350 17.24 1.89 -5.41
N ARG A 351 17.74 2.46 -4.31
CA ARG A 351 18.72 3.56 -4.37
C ARG A 351 20.00 3.12 -5.06
N ALA A 352 20.50 1.92 -4.76
CA ALA A 352 21.69 1.37 -5.41
C ALA A 352 21.47 1.11 -6.91
N LEU A 353 20.31 0.58 -7.29
CA LEU A 353 19.92 0.38 -8.69
C LEU A 353 19.86 1.72 -9.42
N LEU A 354 19.17 2.72 -8.88
CA LEU A 354 19.02 4.02 -9.54
C LEU A 354 20.35 4.76 -9.68
N ALA A 355 21.20 4.73 -8.64
CA ALA A 355 22.52 5.32 -8.66
C ALA A 355 23.55 4.59 -9.55
N GLY A 356 23.21 3.41 -10.09
CA GLY A 356 24.13 2.59 -10.88
C GLY A 356 25.22 1.91 -10.04
N ALA A 357 25.01 1.82 -8.73
CA ALA A 357 25.89 1.07 -7.81
C ALA A 357 25.55 -0.43 -7.76
N LEU A 358 24.36 -0.82 -8.23
CA LEU A 358 23.91 -2.20 -8.38
C LEU A 358 23.45 -2.43 -9.82
N GLU A 359 24.02 -3.43 -10.48
CA GLU A 359 23.58 -3.90 -11.79
C GLU A 359 22.42 -4.88 -11.67
N VAL A 360 21.51 -4.89 -12.64
CA VAL A 360 20.30 -5.75 -12.61
C VAL A 360 20.66 -7.23 -12.51
N ALA A 361 21.74 -7.66 -13.15
CA ALA A 361 22.19 -9.05 -13.11
C ALA A 361 22.60 -9.52 -11.70
N ASP A 362 23.01 -8.58 -10.83
CA ASP A 362 23.49 -8.86 -9.48
C ASP A 362 22.39 -8.76 -8.41
N VAL A 363 21.17 -8.37 -8.79
CA VAL A 363 20.03 -8.21 -7.89
C VAL A 363 19.76 -9.45 -7.02
N PRO A 364 19.75 -10.70 -7.54
CA PRO A 364 19.54 -11.88 -6.69
C PRO A 364 20.60 -12.03 -5.59
N ALA A 365 21.87 -11.80 -5.92
CA ALA A 365 22.97 -11.89 -4.96
C ALA A 365 22.90 -10.78 -3.92
N ALA A 366 22.74 -9.53 -4.36
CA ALA A 366 22.63 -8.37 -3.48
C ALA A 366 21.42 -8.46 -2.54
N TRP A 367 20.29 -8.96 -3.04
CA TRP A 367 19.11 -9.25 -2.25
C TRP A 367 19.42 -10.25 -1.14
N ASN A 368 19.98 -11.41 -1.49
CA ASN A 368 20.26 -12.48 -0.53
C ASN A 368 21.29 -12.04 0.53
N ASP A 369 22.31 -11.29 0.13
CA ASP A 369 23.32 -10.76 1.06
C ASP A 369 22.73 -9.74 2.04
N GLU A 370 21.83 -8.87 1.59
CA GLU A 370 21.17 -7.91 2.47
C GLU A 370 20.12 -8.58 3.36
N PHE A 371 19.38 -9.55 2.81
CA PHE A 371 18.39 -10.32 3.55
C PHE A 371 19.05 -11.10 4.70
N GLU A 372 20.19 -11.74 4.45
CA GLU A 372 20.93 -12.47 5.49
C GLU A 372 21.40 -11.56 6.62
N LYS A 373 21.79 -10.31 6.33
CA LYS A 373 22.19 -9.36 7.37
C LYS A 373 21.03 -8.94 8.27
N LEU A 374 19.85 -8.73 7.69
CA LEU A 374 18.67 -8.21 8.41
C LEU A 374 17.89 -9.33 9.12
N PHE A 375 17.80 -10.51 8.51
CA PHE A 375 16.94 -11.60 8.97
C PHE A 375 17.72 -12.83 9.49
N GLY A 376 19.03 -12.89 9.27
CA GLY A 376 19.89 -13.99 9.71
C GLY A 376 19.83 -15.25 8.85
N PHE A 377 19.13 -15.23 7.71
CA PHE A 377 19.09 -16.34 6.75
C PHE A 377 18.90 -15.84 5.31
N ARG A 378 19.09 -16.71 4.31
CA ARG A 378 18.83 -16.40 2.90
C ARG A 378 17.52 -17.02 2.43
N PRO A 379 16.70 -16.31 1.62
CA PRO A 379 15.58 -16.92 0.90
C PRO A 379 16.06 -18.14 0.11
N LYS A 380 15.23 -19.19 0.01
CA LYS A 380 15.64 -20.45 -0.65
C LYS A 380 15.58 -20.36 -2.17
N THR A 381 14.78 -19.44 -2.67
CA THR A 381 14.44 -19.28 -4.08
C THR A 381 14.36 -17.79 -4.42
N ASP A 382 14.54 -17.42 -5.68
CA ASP A 382 14.29 -16.06 -6.16
C ASP A 382 12.81 -15.68 -5.98
N SER A 383 11.88 -16.64 -6.10
CA SER A 383 10.44 -16.45 -5.84
C SER A 383 10.11 -16.02 -4.41
N GLU A 384 10.87 -16.52 -3.43
CA GLU A 384 10.85 -16.06 -2.02
C GLU A 384 11.79 -14.85 -1.79
N GLY A 385 12.71 -14.59 -2.72
CA GLY A 385 13.69 -13.51 -2.69
C GLY A 385 13.27 -12.32 -3.56
N CYS A 386 14.13 -11.92 -4.49
CA CYS A 386 13.96 -10.72 -5.29
C CYS A 386 12.76 -10.70 -6.26
N LEU A 387 12.12 -11.85 -6.54
CA LEU A 387 10.90 -11.94 -7.35
C LEU A 387 9.62 -11.92 -6.50
N GLN A 388 9.71 -11.83 -5.17
CA GLN A 388 8.52 -11.95 -4.31
C GLN A 388 7.47 -10.86 -4.54
N ASP A 389 7.91 -9.65 -4.94
CA ASP A 389 7.06 -8.48 -5.10
C ASP A 389 6.91 -8.05 -6.56
N ILE A 390 5.70 -7.60 -6.90
CA ILE A 390 5.34 -7.14 -8.24
C ILE A 390 5.88 -5.75 -8.58
N HIS A 391 6.24 -4.93 -7.59
CA HIS A 391 6.43 -3.48 -7.73
C HIS A 391 7.43 -3.08 -8.81
N TRP A 392 8.58 -3.74 -8.87
CA TRP A 392 9.56 -3.44 -9.90
C TRP A 392 9.07 -3.81 -11.30
N SER A 393 8.22 -4.84 -11.43
CA SER A 393 7.63 -5.22 -12.72
C SER A 393 6.59 -4.21 -13.24
N MET A 394 6.07 -3.36 -12.36
CA MET A 394 5.16 -2.26 -12.74
C MET A 394 5.85 -0.90 -12.80
N GLY A 395 7.18 -0.85 -12.75
CA GLY A 395 7.95 0.40 -12.75
C GLY A 395 7.91 1.16 -11.41
N GLY A 396 7.42 0.54 -10.34
CA GLY A 396 7.23 1.15 -9.02
C GLY A 396 8.52 1.31 -8.21
N LEU A 397 9.54 1.96 -8.78
CA LEU A 397 10.75 2.39 -8.08
C LEU A 397 10.47 3.70 -7.33
N GLY A 398 10.91 3.85 -6.09
CA GLY A 398 10.53 4.99 -5.25
C GLY A 398 9.28 4.75 -4.38
N TYR A 399 8.68 3.56 -4.50
CA TYR A 399 7.39 3.21 -3.92
C TYR A 399 7.53 2.67 -2.49
N PHE A 400 8.44 1.72 -2.23
CA PHE A 400 8.37 0.91 -1.00
C PHE A 400 8.49 1.71 0.30
N ALA A 401 9.24 2.81 0.30
CA ALA A 401 9.39 3.65 1.49
C ALA A 401 8.04 4.15 2.05
N THR A 402 7.02 4.29 1.20
CA THR A 402 5.69 4.73 1.65
C THR A 402 5.00 3.70 2.53
N TYR A 403 5.38 2.42 2.46
CA TYR A 403 4.81 1.40 3.34
C TYR A 403 5.17 1.63 4.81
N SER A 404 6.45 1.89 5.11
CA SER A 404 6.88 2.20 6.48
C SER A 404 6.38 3.57 6.94
N LEU A 405 6.27 4.55 6.04
CA LEU A 405 5.58 5.81 6.35
C LEU A 405 4.12 5.54 6.75
N GLY A 406 3.44 4.61 6.07
CA GLY A 406 2.10 4.14 6.42
C GLY A 406 2.02 3.54 7.82
N ASN A 407 2.93 2.62 8.17
CA ASN A 407 3.01 2.05 9.52
C ASN A 407 3.17 3.15 10.58
N ILE A 408 4.13 4.06 10.38
CA ILE A 408 4.40 5.16 11.32
C ILE A 408 3.20 6.08 11.46
N ASN A 409 2.66 6.58 10.34
CA ASN A 409 1.52 7.47 10.33
C ASN A 409 0.26 6.79 10.92
N SER A 410 0.09 5.47 10.73
CA SER A 410 -1.07 4.74 11.26
C SER A 410 -1.10 4.78 12.78
N ALA A 411 0.05 4.56 13.44
CA ALA A 411 0.15 4.58 14.89
C ALA A 411 -0.01 6.01 15.44
N GLN A 412 0.57 7.01 14.78
CA GLN A 412 0.43 8.40 15.18
C GLN A 412 -1.03 8.90 15.05
N LEU A 413 -1.72 8.52 13.98
CA LEU A 413 -3.15 8.82 13.79
C LEU A 413 -4.03 8.08 14.80
N PHE A 414 -3.73 6.80 15.05
CA PHE A 414 -4.45 6.01 16.04
C PHE A 414 -4.32 6.62 17.44
N GLU A 415 -3.10 6.97 17.86
CA GLU A 415 -2.86 7.64 19.15
C GLU A 415 -3.61 8.97 19.25
N ALA A 416 -3.60 9.78 18.18
CA ALA A 416 -4.35 11.03 18.14
C ALA A 416 -5.87 10.82 18.24
N ALA A 417 -6.41 9.81 17.56
CA ALA A 417 -7.83 9.48 17.61
C ALA A 417 -8.27 8.96 18.98
N MET A 418 -7.42 8.18 19.67
CA MET A 418 -7.73 7.65 21.00
C MET A 418 -7.77 8.73 22.10
N LYS A 419 -7.26 9.94 21.84
CA LYS A 419 -7.42 11.09 22.76
C LYS A 419 -8.86 11.62 22.80
N ASP A 420 -9.69 11.29 21.81
CA ASP A 420 -11.13 11.58 21.83
C ASP A 420 -11.87 10.53 22.68
N GLU A 421 -12.57 10.99 23.73
CA GLU A 421 -13.23 10.12 24.71
C GLU A 421 -14.33 9.25 24.08
N SER A 422 -15.07 9.80 23.10
CA SER A 422 -16.14 9.07 22.43
C SER A 422 -15.57 7.94 21.57
N THR A 423 -14.45 8.20 20.90
CA THR A 423 -13.75 7.25 20.05
C THR A 423 -13.14 6.12 20.88
N SER A 424 -12.36 6.46 21.91
CA SER A 424 -11.71 5.47 22.80
C SER A 424 -12.72 4.61 23.57
N SER A 425 -13.80 5.22 24.08
CA SER A 425 -14.85 4.48 24.80
C SER A 425 -15.62 3.49 23.92
N ALA A 426 -15.82 3.82 22.64
CA ALA A 426 -16.45 2.93 21.67
C ALA A 426 -15.50 1.82 21.22
N PHE A 427 -14.23 2.15 21.00
CA PHE A 427 -13.19 1.20 20.59
C PHE A 427 -13.07 0.03 21.57
N ILE A 428 -13.03 0.30 22.88
CA ILE A 428 -12.96 -0.74 23.93
C ILE A 428 -14.17 -1.69 23.90
N LYS A 429 -15.31 -1.24 23.36
CA LYS A 429 -16.55 -2.05 23.24
C LYS A 429 -16.67 -2.76 21.88
N GLY A 430 -15.64 -2.68 21.03
CA GLY A 430 -15.68 -3.23 19.67
C GLY A 430 -16.60 -2.45 18.71
N ASP A 431 -16.91 -1.19 19.00
CA ASP A 431 -17.59 -0.27 18.09
C ASP A 431 -16.56 0.69 17.46
N PHE A 432 -16.32 0.50 16.16
CA PHE A 432 -15.27 1.19 15.43
C PHE A 432 -15.78 2.34 14.53
N LEU A 433 -17.11 2.54 14.44
CA LEU A 433 -17.67 3.61 13.62
C LEU A 433 -17.26 5.01 14.11
N PRO A 434 -17.13 5.29 15.42
CA PRO A 434 -16.57 6.56 15.89
C PRO A 434 -15.12 6.80 15.43
N LEU A 435 -14.30 5.75 15.36
CA LEU A 435 -12.94 5.83 14.82
C LEU A 435 -12.96 6.15 13.32
N LEU A 436 -13.84 5.50 12.55
CA LEU A 436 -14.04 5.85 11.14
C LEU A 436 -14.47 7.31 11.00
N GLY A 437 -15.42 7.78 11.81
CA GLY A 437 -15.87 9.17 11.80
C GLY A 437 -14.73 10.16 12.11
N TRP A 438 -13.81 9.81 13.01
CA TRP A 438 -12.62 10.60 13.28
C TRP A 438 -11.70 10.65 12.04
N MET A 439 -11.45 9.51 11.39
CA MET A 439 -10.61 9.45 10.18
C MET A 439 -11.24 10.23 9.02
N GLN A 440 -12.55 10.09 8.80
CA GLN A 440 -13.28 10.86 7.79
C GLN A 440 -13.18 12.37 8.03
N LYS A 441 -13.30 12.79 9.30
CA LYS A 441 -13.25 14.19 9.69
C LYS A 441 -11.87 14.80 9.54
N ASN A 442 -10.81 14.07 9.90
CA ASN A 442 -9.46 14.65 10.05
C ASN A 442 -8.51 14.27 8.91
N ILE A 443 -8.83 13.22 8.14
CA ILE A 443 -8.00 12.71 7.04
C ILE A 443 -8.81 12.66 5.74
N HIS A 444 -9.87 11.86 5.66
CA HIS A 444 -10.45 11.48 4.37
C HIS A 444 -11.04 12.66 3.60
N LYS A 445 -11.88 13.48 4.25
CA LYS A 445 -12.55 14.61 3.59
C LYS A 445 -11.60 15.66 3.00
N HIS A 446 -10.33 15.65 3.39
CA HIS A 446 -9.36 16.66 2.97
C HIS A 446 -8.80 16.38 1.58
N GLY A 447 -8.83 15.12 1.10
CA GLY A 447 -8.17 14.72 -0.14
C GLY A 447 -6.76 15.30 -0.23
N SER A 448 -6.38 15.80 -1.41
CA SER A 448 -5.07 16.45 -1.62
C SER A 448 -5.08 17.97 -1.36
N ASN A 449 -5.95 18.48 -0.47
CA ASN A 449 -5.96 19.91 -0.14
C ASN A 449 -4.68 20.37 0.58
N LEU A 450 -4.09 19.47 1.38
CA LEU A 450 -2.86 19.68 2.14
C LEU A 450 -1.75 18.77 1.61
N PHE A 451 -0.49 19.08 1.90
CA PHE A 451 0.58 18.11 1.72
C PHE A 451 0.48 17.00 2.77
N PRO A 452 1.03 15.79 2.54
CA PRO A 452 0.98 14.68 3.50
C PRO A 452 1.43 15.06 4.90
N GLN A 453 2.57 15.77 5.00
CA GLN A 453 3.12 16.21 6.29
C GLN A 453 2.28 17.29 6.97
N ASP A 454 1.68 18.21 6.20
CA ASP A 454 0.78 19.23 6.73
C ASP A 454 -0.54 18.61 7.23
N LEU A 455 -1.04 17.58 6.54
CA LEU A 455 -2.22 16.81 6.96
C LEU A 455 -1.96 16.08 8.28
N MET A 456 -0.79 15.43 8.42
CA MET A 456 -0.38 14.80 9.67
C MET A 456 -0.25 15.81 10.81
N GLU A 457 0.38 16.96 10.55
CA GLU A 457 0.52 18.03 11.54
C GLU A 457 -0.83 18.57 11.98
N GLN A 458 -1.76 18.79 11.04
CA GLN A 458 -3.11 19.22 11.37
C GLN A 458 -3.90 18.17 12.17
N ALA A 459 -3.79 16.89 11.82
CA ALA A 459 -4.58 15.83 12.44
C ALA A 459 -4.03 15.39 13.80
N THR A 460 -2.72 15.48 14.01
CA THR A 460 -2.04 14.87 15.17
C THR A 460 -1.27 15.87 16.02
N GLY A 461 -1.03 17.09 15.52
CA GLY A 461 -0.26 18.14 16.19
C GLY A 461 1.23 18.15 15.85
N SER A 462 1.72 17.18 15.06
CA SER A 462 3.11 17.13 14.57
C SER A 462 3.18 16.45 13.21
N LYS A 463 4.28 16.69 12.48
CA LYS A 463 4.65 15.90 11.29
C LYS A 463 4.85 14.42 11.63
N THR A 464 5.14 13.58 10.64
CA THR A 464 5.43 12.14 10.84
C THR A 464 6.47 11.96 11.95
N ASP A 465 6.07 11.30 13.04
CA ASP A 465 6.89 10.98 14.21
C ASP A 465 6.87 9.47 14.44
N PRO A 466 8.03 8.77 14.47
CA PRO A 466 8.06 7.33 14.69
C PRO A 466 7.74 6.88 16.11
N LYS A 467 7.74 7.78 17.11
CA LYS A 467 7.59 7.38 18.53
C LYS A 467 6.30 6.63 18.84
N PRO A 468 5.10 7.05 18.37
CA PRO A 468 3.88 6.30 18.64
C PRO A 468 3.92 4.88 18.05
N TYR A 469 4.59 4.71 16.91
CA TYR A 469 4.74 3.40 16.28
C TYR A 469 5.67 2.48 17.07
N LEU A 470 6.84 2.98 17.48
CA LEU A 470 7.77 2.23 18.32
C LEU A 470 7.16 1.86 19.68
N GLN A 471 6.38 2.76 20.28
CA GLN A 471 5.65 2.48 21.52
C GLN A 471 4.56 1.41 21.32
N HIS A 472 3.83 1.46 20.20
CA HIS A 472 2.85 0.44 19.84
C HIS A 472 3.49 -0.94 19.71
N LEU A 473 4.59 -1.06 18.96
CA LEU A 473 5.28 -2.34 18.80
C LEU A 473 5.81 -2.87 20.13
N ARG A 474 6.40 -2.02 20.98
CA ARG A 474 6.83 -2.43 22.34
C ARG A 474 5.68 -2.96 23.16
N SER A 475 4.58 -2.21 23.22
CA SER A 475 3.38 -2.60 23.98
C SER A 475 2.85 -3.96 23.51
N ARG A 476 2.79 -4.18 22.19
CA ARG A 476 2.29 -5.42 21.58
C ARG A 476 3.22 -6.62 21.80
N PHE A 477 4.51 -6.43 21.55
CA PHE A 477 5.44 -7.56 21.44
C PHE A 477 6.30 -7.77 22.69
N THR A 478 6.71 -6.71 23.38
CA THR A 478 7.70 -6.82 24.47
C THR A 478 7.10 -6.80 25.88
N ASN A 479 5.80 -6.46 26.02
CA ASN A 479 5.15 -6.15 27.30
C ASN A 479 5.84 -4.99 28.08
N GLU A 480 6.77 -4.26 27.46
CA GLU A 480 7.32 -3.03 28.00
C GLU A 480 6.28 -1.92 27.80
N LEU A 481 5.60 -1.55 28.88
CA LEU A 481 4.83 -0.32 28.92
C LEU A 481 5.84 0.81 29.16
N GLY A 482 6.05 1.64 28.13
CA GLY A 482 6.74 2.91 28.25
C GLY A 482 6.02 3.87 29.20
#